data_AF-A0A938A1I5-F1
#
_entry.id   AF-A0A938A1I5-F1
#
_cell.length_a   1.000
_cell.length_b   1.000
_cell.length_c   1.000
_cell.angle_alpha   90.00
_cell.angle_beta   90.00
_cell.angle_gamma   90.00
#
_symmetry.space_group_name_H-M   'P 1'
#
loop_
_entity.id
_entity.type
_entity.pdbx_description
1 polymer ?
#
loop_
_entity_poly.entity_id
_entity_poly.type
_entity_poly.pdbx_seq_one_letter_code
_entity_poly.pdbx_strand_id
1 'polypeptide(L)'
;MAELVIRRGLEEPDTSGQFIPHKPARPEKSLSGIPFRIVSDYKPAGDQPTAIAELVEAAREGEKTQVLLGVTGSGKTFTMAKVIEELQRPALILAPNKILAAQLYGEFKDFFPDNAVEYFVSYYDYYQPEAYVPRSDTYIEKESSVNETIDRMRHSATRALLERDDVIIVASVSCLYGIGSVETYSAMIFDLKAGESVNQREIIRKLVALQYKRNDHAFARGNFRVRGDSL
;
A
#
# COMPACT_ATOMS: atom_id res chain seq x y z
N MET A 1 -13.32 3.25 -25.55
CA MET A 1 -11.90 3.66 -25.41
C MET A 1 -11.88 4.85 -24.48
N ALA A 2 -11.38 4.69 -23.26
CA ALA A 2 -11.31 5.79 -22.30
C ALA A 2 -10.12 6.68 -22.69
N GLU A 3 -10.42 7.94 -23.04
CA GLU A 3 -9.41 8.92 -23.42
C GLU A 3 -8.61 9.32 -22.17
N LEU A 4 -7.30 9.07 -22.20
CA LEU A 4 -6.41 9.41 -21.09
C LEU A 4 -6.25 10.94 -21.05
N VAL A 5 -7.01 11.62 -20.22
CA VAL A 5 -6.92 13.08 -20.05
C VAL A 5 -5.67 13.42 -19.23
N ILE A 6 -4.55 13.60 -19.91
CA ILE A 6 -3.33 14.16 -19.31
C ILE A 6 -3.55 15.67 -19.16
N ARG A 7 -3.68 16.18 -17.93
CA ARG A 7 -3.77 17.62 -17.65
C ARG A 7 -2.54 18.34 -18.21
N ARG A 8 -2.73 19.28 -19.14
CA ARG A 8 -1.66 20.05 -19.80
C ARG A 8 -1.44 21.46 -19.21
N GLY A 9 -2.11 21.80 -18.10
CA GLY A 9 -1.99 23.11 -17.45
C GLY A 9 -2.25 23.07 -15.95
N LEU A 10 -1.68 24.04 -15.23
CA LEU A 10 -1.95 24.37 -13.82
C LEU A 10 -3.18 25.28 -13.72
N GLU A 11 -4.30 24.92 -14.36
CA GLU A 11 -5.57 25.53 -13.95
C GLU A 11 -5.80 25.13 -12.49
N GLU A 12 -6.12 26.11 -11.64
CA GLU A 12 -6.31 25.88 -10.21
C GLU A 12 -7.22 24.65 -10.02
N PRO A 13 -6.83 23.67 -9.20
CA PRO A 13 -7.71 22.53 -8.95
C PRO A 13 -9.03 23.09 -8.46
N ASP A 14 -10.14 22.64 -9.05
CA ASP A 14 -11.48 23.01 -8.61
C ASP A 14 -11.57 22.80 -7.09
N THR A 15 -11.53 23.92 -6.36
CA THR A 15 -11.61 23.97 -4.90
C THR A 15 -13.05 24.12 -4.43
N SER A 16 -14.02 24.19 -5.36
CA SER A 16 -15.40 23.96 -4.99
C SER A 16 -15.45 22.53 -4.44
N GLY A 17 -16.03 22.33 -3.25
CA GLY A 17 -16.02 21.06 -2.52
C GLY A 17 -16.73 19.89 -3.23
N GLN A 18 -16.88 19.94 -4.54
CA GLN A 18 -17.50 18.97 -5.44
C GLN A 18 -16.49 18.10 -6.19
N PHE A 19 -15.18 18.28 -6.00
CA PHE A 19 -14.20 17.38 -6.62
C PHE A 19 -14.41 15.94 -6.12
N ILE A 20 -14.97 15.10 -7.00
CA ILE A 20 -15.04 13.65 -6.81
C ILE A 20 -13.92 13.04 -7.65
N PRO A 21 -12.86 12.48 -7.03
CA PRO A 21 -11.82 11.81 -7.79
C PRO A 21 -12.44 10.66 -8.58
N HIS A 22 -12.00 10.49 -9.84
CA HIS A 22 -12.40 9.36 -10.67
C HIS A 22 -12.11 8.05 -9.93
N LYS A 23 -13.16 7.26 -9.68
CA LYS A 23 -13.07 5.94 -9.07
C LYS A 23 -13.29 4.90 -10.16
N PRO A 24 -12.23 4.34 -10.77
CA PRO A 24 -12.41 3.31 -11.77
C PRO A 24 -13.07 2.07 -11.17
N ALA A 25 -13.77 1.31 -12.02
CA ALA A 25 -14.28 0.00 -11.66
C ALA A 25 -13.09 -0.89 -11.26
N ARG A 26 -13.11 -1.36 -10.01
CA ARG A 26 -12.06 -2.26 -9.52
C ARG A 26 -12.37 -3.68 -10.00
N PRO A 27 -11.36 -4.46 -10.41
CA PRO A 27 -11.57 -5.87 -10.68
C PRO A 27 -12.07 -6.59 -9.41
N GLU A 28 -12.74 -7.72 -9.59
CA GLU A 28 -13.06 -8.60 -8.47
C GLU A 28 -11.77 -9.04 -7.77
N LYS A 29 -11.80 -9.01 -6.43
CA LYS A 29 -10.67 -9.37 -5.61
C LYS A 29 -10.55 -10.89 -5.54
N SER A 30 -9.35 -11.40 -5.77
CA SER A 30 -9.08 -12.84 -5.80
C SER A 30 -9.15 -13.51 -4.41
N LEU A 31 -8.95 -12.75 -3.33
CA LEU A 31 -8.95 -13.18 -1.94
C LEU A 31 -9.92 -12.32 -1.09
N SER A 32 -11.15 -12.13 -1.57
CA SER A 32 -12.20 -11.41 -0.85
C SER A 32 -12.77 -12.21 0.34
N GLY A 33 -13.33 -11.52 1.33
CA GLY A 33 -14.13 -12.14 2.40
C GLY A 33 -13.35 -12.66 3.60
N ILE A 34 -12.04 -12.44 3.65
CA ILE A 34 -11.24 -12.68 4.86
C ILE A 34 -11.55 -11.57 5.88
N PRO A 35 -12.02 -11.87 7.10
CA PRO A 35 -12.29 -10.84 8.10
C PRO A 35 -10.99 -10.40 8.80
N PHE A 36 -10.94 -9.15 9.25
CA PHE A 36 -9.95 -8.74 10.23
C PHE A 36 -10.15 -9.48 11.53
N ARG A 37 -9.07 -10.06 12.07
CA ARG A 37 -9.11 -10.77 13.35
C ARG A 37 -7.86 -10.46 14.16
N ILE A 38 -8.07 -9.93 15.36
CA ILE A 38 -7.00 -9.69 16.31
C ILE A 38 -6.62 -10.99 17.00
N VAL A 39 -5.32 -11.24 17.07
CA VAL A 39 -4.71 -12.27 17.90
C VAL A 39 -3.90 -11.57 18.98
N SER A 40 -4.41 -11.53 20.21
CA SER A 40 -3.75 -10.90 21.34
C SER A 40 -4.28 -11.46 22.66
N ASP A 41 -3.41 -11.57 23.66
CA ASP A 41 -3.81 -11.89 25.04
C ASP A 41 -4.45 -10.67 25.75
N TYR A 42 -4.29 -9.48 25.19
CA TYR A 42 -4.85 -8.25 25.75
C TYR A 42 -6.36 -8.18 25.54
N LYS A 43 -7.05 -7.67 26.55
CA LYS A 43 -8.47 -7.28 26.47
C LYS A 43 -8.58 -5.77 26.67
N PRO A 44 -9.52 -5.10 25.98
CA PRO A 44 -9.77 -3.68 26.23
C PRO A 44 -10.03 -3.44 27.73
N ALA A 45 -9.32 -2.47 28.30
CA ALA A 45 -9.38 -2.15 29.72
C ALA A 45 -9.35 -0.63 29.96
N GLY A 46 -9.72 -0.20 31.17
CA GLY A 46 -9.86 1.22 31.49
C GLY A 46 -10.91 1.89 30.59
N ASP A 47 -10.55 3.01 29.98
CA ASP A 47 -11.45 3.78 29.08
C ASP A 47 -11.49 3.24 27.64
N GLN A 48 -10.66 2.23 27.30
CA GLN A 48 -10.61 1.68 25.94
C GLN A 48 -11.96 1.13 25.45
N PRO A 49 -12.74 0.35 26.23
CA PRO A 49 -14.02 -0.18 25.75
C PRO A 49 -14.99 0.92 25.30
N THR A 50 -15.10 1.99 26.09
CA THR A 50 -15.96 3.13 25.79
C THR A 50 -15.47 3.86 24.55
N ALA A 51 -14.16 4.16 24.47
CA ALA A 51 -13.58 4.82 23.30
C ALA A 51 -13.75 4.02 22.00
N ILE A 52 -13.61 2.69 22.06
CA ILE A 52 -13.83 1.81 20.90
C ILE A 52 -15.31 1.90 20.47
N ALA A 53 -16.25 1.76 21.40
CA ALA A 53 -17.68 1.79 21.11
C ALA A 53 -18.09 3.13 20.47
N GLU A 54 -17.67 4.26 21.04
CA GLU A 54 -17.98 5.59 20.50
C GLU A 54 -17.42 5.80 19.09
N LEU A 55 -16.15 5.42 18.85
CA LEU A 55 -15.52 5.56 17.53
C LEU A 55 -16.20 4.68 16.47
N VAL A 56 -16.58 3.46 16.84
CA VAL A 56 -17.24 2.50 15.95
C VAL A 56 -18.66 2.97 15.59
N GLU A 57 -19.44 3.40 16.58
CA GLU A 57 -20.80 3.88 16.34
C GLU A 57 -20.82 5.15 15.50
N ALA A 58 -19.99 6.15 15.82
CA ALA A 58 -19.88 7.35 15.01
C ALA A 58 -19.45 7.04 13.57
N ALA A 59 -18.54 6.08 13.37
CA ALA A 59 -18.12 5.66 12.03
C ALA A 59 -19.25 4.96 11.25
N ARG A 60 -20.12 4.20 11.93
CA ARG A 60 -21.32 3.56 11.34
C ARG A 60 -22.41 4.56 10.99
N GLU A 61 -22.55 5.63 11.78
CA GLU A 61 -23.44 6.77 11.51
C GLU A 61 -22.97 7.64 10.33
N GLY A 62 -21.76 7.40 9.81
CA GLY A 62 -21.21 8.11 8.66
C GLY A 62 -20.37 9.33 9.01
N GLU A 63 -20.01 9.50 10.29
CA GLU A 63 -19.09 10.56 10.72
C GLU A 63 -17.72 10.37 10.04
N LYS A 64 -17.27 11.43 9.36
CA LYS A 64 -16.06 11.36 8.53
C LYS A 64 -14.81 11.70 9.32
N THR A 65 -14.93 12.56 10.34
CA THR A 65 -13.77 13.05 11.10
C THR A 65 -13.99 12.84 12.59
N GLN A 66 -13.08 12.09 13.21
CA GLN A 66 -13.13 11.76 14.62
C GLN A 66 -11.75 11.95 15.24
N VAL A 67 -11.70 12.29 16.53
CA VAL A 67 -10.45 12.54 17.26
C VAL A 67 -10.41 11.68 18.52
N LEU A 68 -9.47 10.75 18.58
CA LEU A 68 -9.17 9.99 19.80
C LEU A 68 -8.18 10.75 20.67
N LEU A 69 -8.67 11.41 21.72
CA LEU A 69 -7.82 12.12 22.69
C LEU A 69 -7.24 11.14 23.73
N GLY A 70 -6.19 10.41 23.35
CA GLY A 70 -5.54 9.43 24.24
C GLY A 70 -4.23 9.92 24.86
N VAL A 71 -4.12 9.84 26.19
CA VAL A 71 -2.85 10.09 26.91
C VAL A 71 -1.75 9.12 26.48
N THR A 72 -0.48 9.47 26.67
CA THR A 72 0.65 8.56 26.38
C THR A 72 0.57 7.31 27.26
N GLY A 73 0.83 6.13 26.69
CA GLY A 73 0.74 4.86 27.42
C GLY A 73 -0.67 4.26 27.56
N SER A 74 -1.73 4.94 27.13
CA SER A 74 -3.12 4.43 27.19
C SER A 74 -3.45 3.28 26.23
N GLY A 75 -2.51 2.82 25.41
CA GLY A 75 -2.73 1.75 24.44
C GLY A 75 -3.49 2.17 23.18
N LYS A 76 -3.28 3.40 22.70
CA LYS A 76 -3.94 3.94 21.48
C LYS A 76 -3.87 3.01 20.27
N THR A 77 -2.74 2.35 20.02
CA THR A 77 -2.63 1.40 18.90
C THR A 77 -3.62 0.26 19.03
N PHE A 78 -3.74 -0.33 20.23
CA PHE A 78 -4.67 -1.43 20.49
C PHE A 78 -6.13 -0.98 20.38
N THR A 79 -6.46 0.22 20.87
CA THR A 79 -7.77 0.86 20.66
C THR A 79 -8.10 0.93 19.16
N MET A 80 -7.19 1.48 18.35
CA MET A 80 -7.41 1.62 16.91
C MET A 80 -7.44 0.28 16.17
N ALA A 81 -6.66 -0.71 16.60
CA ALA A 81 -6.73 -2.07 16.08
C ALA A 81 -8.13 -2.65 16.30
N LYS A 82 -8.69 -2.51 17.51
CA LYS A 82 -10.06 -2.97 17.81
C LYS A 82 -11.11 -2.25 16.96
N VAL A 83 -10.95 -0.95 16.73
CA VAL A 83 -11.83 -0.19 15.82
C VAL A 83 -11.77 -0.76 14.38
N ILE A 84 -10.59 -1.12 13.88
CA ILE A 84 -10.43 -1.75 12.56
C ILE A 84 -11.11 -3.13 12.51
N GLU A 85 -10.92 -3.94 13.55
CA GLU A 85 -11.58 -5.25 13.70
C GLU A 85 -13.12 -5.11 13.74
N GLU A 86 -13.67 -4.14 14.46
CA GLU A 86 -15.13 -3.96 14.54
C GLU A 86 -15.76 -3.38 13.26
N LEU A 87 -15.01 -2.56 12.52
CA LEU A 87 -15.51 -1.92 11.30
C LEU A 87 -15.33 -2.78 10.05
N GLN A 88 -14.41 -3.75 10.06
CA GLN A 88 -14.13 -4.64 8.93
C GLN A 88 -13.84 -3.89 7.62
N ARG A 89 -13.06 -2.80 7.70
CA ARG A 89 -12.73 -1.92 6.56
C ARG A 89 -11.21 -1.84 6.37
N PRO A 90 -10.70 -1.86 5.11
CA PRO A 90 -9.30 -1.58 4.85
C PRO A 90 -8.88 -0.25 5.48
N ALA A 91 -7.70 -0.24 6.10
CA ALA A 91 -7.22 0.91 6.87
C ALA A 91 -5.89 1.44 6.32
N LEU A 92 -5.76 2.77 6.28
CA LEU A 92 -4.50 3.46 6.01
C LEU A 92 -4.08 4.21 7.27
N ILE A 93 -2.91 3.90 7.79
CA ILE A 93 -2.34 4.49 8.99
C ILE A 93 -1.19 5.38 8.56
N LEU A 94 -1.32 6.69 8.79
CA LEU A 94 -0.31 7.67 8.44
C LEU A 94 0.60 7.97 9.63
N ALA A 95 1.89 7.71 9.46
CA ALA A 95 2.92 8.06 10.43
C ALA A 95 3.79 9.22 9.92
N PRO A 96 4.15 10.18 10.78
CA PRO A 96 4.93 11.36 10.40
C PRO A 96 6.40 11.04 10.05
N ASN A 97 6.92 9.89 10.48
CA ASN A 97 8.31 9.50 10.22
C ASN A 97 8.44 7.97 10.08
N LYS A 98 9.56 7.52 9.49
CA LYS A 98 9.82 6.09 9.22
C LYS A 98 9.98 5.25 10.49
N ILE A 99 10.44 5.83 11.60
CA ILE A 99 10.67 5.10 12.86
C ILE A 99 9.33 4.70 13.47
N LEU A 100 8.42 5.67 13.64
CA LEU A 100 7.08 5.40 14.15
C LEU A 100 6.28 4.53 13.18
N ALA A 101 6.45 4.71 11.86
CA ALA A 101 5.83 3.83 10.87
C ALA A 101 6.27 2.37 11.06
N ALA A 102 7.57 2.12 11.27
CA ALA A 102 8.08 0.77 11.49
C ALA A 102 7.57 0.17 12.82
N GLN A 103 7.49 0.96 13.89
CA GLN A 103 6.93 0.54 15.16
C GLN A 103 5.46 0.12 15.02
N LEU A 104 4.64 0.98 14.41
CA LEU A 104 3.22 0.68 14.16
C LEU A 104 3.07 -0.53 13.24
N TYR A 105 3.89 -0.66 12.19
CA TYR A 105 3.87 -1.84 11.33
C TYR A 105 4.13 -3.13 12.12
N GLY A 106 5.10 -3.13 13.04
CA GLY A 106 5.36 -4.25 13.94
C GLY A 106 4.16 -4.57 14.83
N GLU A 107 3.66 -3.57 15.56
CA GLU A 107 2.50 -3.73 16.46
C GLU A 107 1.26 -4.27 15.71
N PHE A 108 0.95 -3.73 14.53
CA PHE A 108 -0.17 -4.19 13.72
C PHE A 108 0.05 -5.59 13.15
N LYS A 109 1.29 -5.95 12.78
CA LYS A 109 1.62 -7.33 12.37
C LYS A 109 1.40 -8.33 13.50
N ASP A 110 1.77 -7.95 14.72
CA ASP A 110 1.56 -8.79 15.90
C ASP A 110 0.07 -8.92 16.24
N PHE A 111 -0.71 -7.83 16.11
CA PHE A 111 -2.16 -7.88 16.33
C PHE A 111 -2.91 -8.65 15.24
N PHE A 112 -2.50 -8.57 13.98
CA PHE A 112 -3.20 -9.17 12.84
C PHE A 112 -2.28 -10.11 12.04
N PRO A 113 -1.83 -11.23 12.63
CA PRO A 113 -0.88 -12.14 11.98
C PRO A 113 -1.47 -12.83 10.74
N ASP A 114 -2.80 -12.99 10.70
CA ASP A 114 -3.53 -13.68 9.62
C ASP A 114 -4.04 -12.72 8.53
N ASN A 115 -3.86 -11.40 8.70
CA ASN A 115 -4.31 -10.39 7.73
C ASN A 115 -3.16 -9.69 7.00
N ALA A 116 -3.49 -8.98 5.91
CA ALA A 116 -2.51 -8.26 5.10
C ALA A 116 -2.12 -6.91 5.72
N VAL A 117 -1.24 -6.95 6.72
CA VAL A 117 -0.55 -5.75 7.23
C VAL A 117 0.64 -5.44 6.33
N GLU A 118 0.69 -4.24 5.77
CA GLU A 118 1.61 -3.84 4.72
C GLU A 118 2.33 -2.54 5.08
N TYR A 119 3.51 -2.33 4.51
CA TYR A 119 4.37 -1.18 4.81
C TYR A 119 4.65 -0.34 3.56
N PHE A 120 4.33 0.96 3.63
CA PHE A 120 4.43 1.86 2.48
C PHE A 120 5.14 3.18 2.83
N VAL A 121 6.47 3.18 2.75
CA VAL A 121 7.30 4.37 2.94
C VAL A 121 8.19 4.62 1.74
N SER A 122 8.93 5.73 1.74
CA SER A 122 9.96 5.96 0.71
C SER A 122 10.99 4.84 0.74
N TYR A 123 11.11 4.16 -0.40
CA TYR A 123 12.14 3.20 -0.75
C TYR A 123 13.52 3.78 -0.99
N TYR A 124 13.72 5.10 -0.90
CA TYR A 124 15.06 5.67 -0.93
C TYR A 124 15.70 5.64 0.47
N ASP A 125 16.89 5.06 0.56
CA ASP A 125 17.77 5.18 1.73
C ASP A 125 18.45 6.56 1.74
N TYR A 126 18.85 7.02 0.56
CA TYR A 126 19.37 8.36 0.33
C TYR A 126 18.69 8.97 -0.91
N TYR A 127 18.32 10.24 -0.82
CA TYR A 127 17.70 10.96 -1.93
C TYR A 127 18.09 12.43 -1.91
N GLN A 128 18.80 12.85 -2.95
CA GLN A 128 19.05 14.23 -3.28
C GLN A 128 18.20 14.61 -4.50
N PRO A 129 17.25 15.54 -4.36
CA PRO A 129 16.50 16.03 -5.51
C PRO A 129 17.40 16.80 -6.45
N GLU A 130 17.07 16.76 -7.73
CA GLU A 130 17.60 17.71 -8.70
C GLU A 130 17.16 19.13 -8.31
N ALA A 131 18.11 20.06 -8.27
CA ALA A 131 17.81 21.45 -7.95
C ALA A 131 18.79 22.40 -8.63
N TYR A 132 18.33 23.60 -8.90
CA TYR A 132 19.19 24.71 -9.31
C TYR A 132 19.16 25.78 -8.23
N VAL A 133 20.33 26.24 -7.79
CA VAL A 133 20.51 27.25 -6.75
C VAL A 133 20.96 28.56 -7.43
N PRO A 134 20.04 29.53 -7.67
CA PRO A 134 20.35 30.71 -8.49
C PRO A 134 21.41 31.62 -7.86
N ARG A 135 21.47 31.69 -6.53
CA ARG A 135 22.39 32.58 -5.81
C ARG A 135 23.86 32.22 -6.04
N SER A 136 24.14 30.94 -6.24
CA SER A 136 25.50 30.42 -6.45
C SER A 136 25.71 29.87 -7.85
N ASP A 137 24.74 30.07 -8.76
CA ASP A 137 24.75 29.51 -10.12
C ASP A 137 25.12 28.01 -10.11
N THR A 138 24.52 27.25 -9.20
CA THR A 138 24.89 25.86 -8.97
C THR A 138 23.75 24.93 -9.34
N TYR A 139 24.03 24.01 -10.26
CA TYR A 139 23.16 22.88 -10.53
C TYR A 139 23.54 21.70 -9.65
N ILE A 140 22.54 21.14 -8.96
CA ILE A 140 22.64 19.98 -8.09
C ILE A 140 21.99 18.82 -8.84
N GLU A 141 22.80 17.85 -9.26
CA GLU A 141 22.32 16.64 -9.91
C GLU A 141 21.49 15.78 -8.95
N LYS A 142 20.52 15.05 -9.53
CA LYS A 142 19.78 14.02 -8.82
C LYS A 142 20.72 12.87 -8.46
N GLU A 143 20.75 12.54 -7.18
CA GLU A 143 21.44 11.36 -6.68
C GLU A 143 20.50 10.59 -5.75
N SER A 144 20.47 9.26 -5.86
CA SER A 144 19.60 8.45 -5.04
C SER A 144 20.10 7.03 -4.86
N SER A 145 19.85 6.46 -3.68
CA SER A 145 20.08 5.05 -3.36
C SER A 145 18.75 4.39 -2.99
N VAL A 146 18.44 3.26 -3.63
CA VAL A 146 17.19 2.52 -3.45
C VAL A 146 17.38 1.34 -2.51
N ASN A 147 16.43 1.16 -1.62
CA ASN A 147 16.28 0.01 -0.74
C ASN A 147 15.33 -1.02 -1.36
N GLU A 148 15.90 -2.09 -1.90
CA GLU A 148 15.16 -3.17 -2.56
C GLU A 148 14.15 -3.88 -1.65
N THR A 149 14.40 -3.92 -0.34
CA THR A 149 13.47 -4.53 0.63
C THR A 149 12.23 -3.67 0.79
N ILE A 150 12.40 -2.36 0.96
CA ILE A 150 11.28 -1.43 1.06
C ILE A 150 10.50 -1.35 -0.25
N ASP A 151 11.19 -1.37 -1.38
CA ASP A 151 10.54 -1.44 -2.70
C ASP A 151 9.63 -2.67 -2.83
N ARG A 152 10.13 -3.84 -2.41
CA ARG A 152 9.32 -5.07 -2.35
C ARG A 152 8.09 -4.92 -1.46
N MET A 153 8.23 -4.31 -0.29
CA MET A 153 7.09 -4.07 0.61
C MET A 153 6.06 -3.13 -0.01
N ARG A 154 6.48 -2.12 -0.78
CA ARG A 154 5.56 -1.23 -1.51
C ARG A 154 4.76 -1.99 -2.57
N HIS A 155 5.41 -2.87 -3.32
CA HIS A 155 4.73 -3.73 -4.30
C HIS A 155 3.77 -4.73 -3.63
N SER A 156 4.14 -5.24 -2.45
CA SER A 156 3.24 -6.07 -1.63
C SER A 156 2.00 -5.29 -1.23
N ALA A 157 2.16 -4.05 -0.74
CA ALA A 157 1.05 -3.19 -0.32
C ALA A 157 0.05 -2.89 -1.45
N THR A 158 0.55 -2.50 -2.63
CA THR A 158 -0.34 -2.20 -3.78
C THR A 158 -1.04 -3.45 -4.29
N ARG A 159 -0.34 -4.59 -4.33
CA ARG A 159 -0.92 -5.88 -4.71
C ARG A 159 -2.00 -6.32 -3.72
N ALA A 160 -1.72 -6.27 -2.41
CA ALA A 160 -2.66 -6.67 -1.37
C ALA A 160 -3.97 -5.87 -1.48
N LEU A 161 -3.89 -4.56 -1.75
CA LEU A 161 -5.08 -3.71 -1.92
C LEU A 161 -5.98 -4.12 -3.10
N LEU A 162 -5.39 -4.72 -4.15
CA LEU A 162 -6.12 -5.22 -5.33
C LEU A 162 -6.64 -6.65 -5.13
N GLU A 163 -5.98 -7.45 -4.30
CA GLU A 163 -6.32 -8.87 -4.13
C GLU A 163 -7.20 -9.15 -2.91
N ARG A 164 -7.16 -8.30 -1.86
CA ARG A 164 -7.72 -8.58 -0.53
C ARG A 164 -8.55 -7.44 0.04
N ASP A 165 -9.51 -7.76 0.91
CA ASP A 165 -10.30 -6.78 1.68
C ASP A 165 -9.71 -6.47 3.06
N ASP A 166 -8.95 -7.41 3.63
CA ASP A 166 -8.36 -7.32 4.97
C ASP A 166 -6.97 -6.69 4.96
N VAL A 167 -6.86 -5.47 4.41
CA VAL A 167 -5.58 -4.77 4.24
C VAL A 167 -5.44 -3.60 5.21
N ILE A 168 -4.33 -3.59 5.96
CA ILE A 168 -3.89 -2.44 6.78
C ILE A 168 -2.56 -1.97 6.20
N ILE A 169 -2.51 -0.73 5.72
CA ILE A 169 -1.27 -0.13 5.21
C ILE A 169 -0.76 0.88 6.23
N VAL A 170 0.44 0.64 6.77
CA VAL A 170 1.18 1.64 7.56
C VAL A 170 2.09 2.41 6.62
N ALA A 171 1.83 3.71 6.46
CA ALA A 171 2.48 4.54 5.47
C ALA A 171 3.08 5.82 6.03
N SER A 172 4.08 6.35 5.34
CA SER A 172 4.49 7.75 5.47
C SER A 172 3.76 8.61 4.45
N VAL A 173 4.09 9.91 4.40
CA VAL A 173 3.63 10.84 3.34
C VAL A 173 3.91 10.35 1.91
N SER A 174 4.73 9.31 1.73
CA SER A 174 4.93 8.64 0.45
C SER A 174 3.62 8.17 -0.21
N CYS A 175 2.55 7.92 0.55
CA CYS A 175 1.24 7.52 0.00
C CYS A 175 0.52 8.64 -0.78
N LEU A 176 0.98 9.89 -0.65
CA LEU A 176 0.46 11.04 -1.38
C LEU A 176 1.24 11.31 -2.68
N TYR A 177 2.38 10.64 -2.88
CA TYR A 177 3.17 10.76 -4.09
C TYR A 177 2.63 9.85 -5.19
N GLY A 178 2.78 10.31 -6.44
CA GLY A 178 2.27 9.60 -7.60
C GLY A 178 2.82 8.19 -7.73
N ILE A 179 1.90 7.24 -7.93
CA ILE A 179 2.18 5.88 -8.42
C ILE A 179 1.41 5.67 -9.73
N GLY A 180 1.79 4.64 -10.50
CA GLY A 180 1.07 4.28 -11.72
C GLY A 180 -0.43 4.04 -11.46
N SER A 181 -1.25 4.20 -12.50
CA SER A 181 -2.70 3.99 -12.37
C SER A 181 -3.05 2.56 -11.97
N VAL A 182 -4.21 2.37 -11.32
CA VAL A 182 -4.70 1.04 -10.92
C VAL A 182 -4.90 0.15 -12.14
N GLU A 183 -5.36 0.72 -13.25
CA GLU A 183 -5.58 0.05 -14.52
C GLU A 183 -4.26 -0.44 -15.12
N THR A 184 -3.22 0.41 -15.10
CA THR A 184 -1.88 0.01 -15.53
C THR A 184 -1.36 -1.12 -14.63
N TYR A 185 -1.52 -1.01 -13.31
CA TYR A 185 -1.04 -2.05 -12.38
C TYR A 185 -1.80 -3.37 -12.56
N SER A 186 -3.12 -3.30 -12.75
CA SER A 186 -3.97 -4.48 -12.96
C SER A 186 -3.66 -5.15 -14.30
N ALA A 187 -3.37 -4.38 -15.36
CA ALA A 187 -2.94 -4.92 -16.65
C ALA A 187 -1.54 -5.57 -16.60
N MET A 188 -0.76 -5.27 -15.57
CA MET A 188 0.56 -5.88 -15.33
C MET A 188 0.48 -7.19 -14.54
N ILE A 189 -0.71 -7.63 -14.12
CA ILE A 189 -0.94 -8.90 -13.43
C ILE A 189 -1.46 -9.93 -14.43
N PHE A 190 -0.95 -11.16 -14.36
CA PHE A 190 -1.54 -12.30 -15.05
C PHE A 190 -1.58 -13.49 -14.09
N ASP A 191 -2.74 -14.15 -14.02
CA ASP A 191 -2.93 -15.29 -13.14
C ASP A 191 -2.45 -16.58 -13.80
N LEU A 192 -1.90 -17.48 -12.98
CA LEU A 192 -1.60 -18.86 -13.35
C LEU A 192 -2.26 -19.78 -12.33
N LYS A 193 -3.19 -20.64 -12.77
CA LYS A 193 -3.87 -21.59 -11.89
C LYS A 193 -3.38 -23.01 -12.14
N ALA A 194 -3.24 -23.79 -11.06
CA ALA A 194 -2.90 -25.20 -11.17
C ALA A 194 -3.98 -25.93 -11.98
N GLY A 195 -3.56 -26.69 -13.00
CA GLY A 195 -4.46 -27.40 -13.92
C GLY A 195 -4.79 -26.67 -15.21
N GLU A 196 -4.46 -25.38 -15.34
CA GLU A 196 -4.58 -24.67 -16.62
C GLU A 196 -3.45 -25.03 -17.59
N SER A 197 -3.81 -25.23 -18.87
CA SER A 197 -2.83 -25.40 -19.94
C SER A 197 -2.47 -24.02 -20.51
N VAL A 198 -1.23 -23.59 -20.27
CA VAL A 198 -0.71 -22.29 -20.74
C VAL A 198 0.58 -22.53 -21.52
N ASN A 199 0.76 -21.79 -22.63
CA ASN A 199 1.96 -21.91 -23.43
C ASN A 199 3.16 -21.26 -22.72
N GLN A 200 4.21 -22.03 -22.40
CA GLN A 200 5.41 -21.53 -21.72
C GLN A 200 6.05 -20.31 -22.43
N ARG A 201 6.06 -20.30 -23.77
CA ARG A 201 6.62 -19.17 -24.55
C ARG A 201 5.77 -17.92 -24.43
N GLU A 202 4.47 -18.05 -24.23
CA GLU A 202 3.58 -16.92 -23.98
C GLU A 202 3.86 -16.31 -22.60
N ILE A 203 4.04 -17.14 -21.57
CA ILE A 203 4.39 -16.66 -20.22
C ILE A 203 5.72 -15.90 -20.25
N ILE A 204 6.72 -16.43 -20.95
CA ILE A 204 8.02 -15.76 -21.14
C ILE A 204 7.85 -14.39 -21.80
N ARG A 205 7.04 -14.29 -22.87
CA ARG A 205 6.77 -13.00 -23.53
C ARG A 205 6.08 -12.01 -22.59
N LYS A 206 5.11 -12.47 -21.78
CA LYS A 206 4.44 -11.64 -20.78
C LYS A 206 5.44 -11.13 -19.73
N LEU A 207 6.27 -12.00 -19.17
CA LEU A 207 7.32 -11.60 -18.22
C LEU A 207 8.27 -10.55 -18.80
N VAL A 208 8.73 -10.74 -20.04
CA VAL A 208 9.59 -9.76 -20.73
C VAL A 208 8.87 -8.42 -20.95
N ALA A 209 7.59 -8.43 -21.35
CA ALA A 209 6.79 -7.21 -21.50
C ALA A 209 6.66 -6.45 -20.17
N LEU A 210 6.59 -7.19 -19.06
CA LEU A 210 6.55 -6.66 -17.68
C LEU A 210 7.93 -6.33 -17.10
N GLN A 211 8.96 -6.21 -17.94
CA GLN A 211 10.33 -5.83 -17.57
C GLN A 211 11.10 -6.85 -16.71
N TYR A 212 10.63 -8.11 -16.64
CA TYR A 212 11.45 -9.17 -16.06
C TYR A 212 12.57 -9.58 -17.03
N LYS A 213 13.76 -9.85 -16.49
CA LYS A 213 14.94 -10.23 -17.28
C LYS A 213 15.17 -11.73 -17.22
N ARG A 214 15.47 -12.36 -18.36
CA ARG A 214 15.91 -13.76 -18.35
C ARG A 214 17.34 -13.84 -17.82
N ASN A 215 17.57 -14.63 -16.78
CA ASN A 215 18.91 -14.90 -16.27
C ASN A 215 19.03 -16.35 -15.78
N ASP A 216 19.59 -17.21 -16.64
CA ASP A 216 19.72 -18.64 -16.36
C ASP A 216 20.85 -18.96 -15.35
N HIS A 217 21.79 -18.02 -15.15
CA HIS A 217 22.97 -18.17 -14.31
C HIS A 217 22.78 -17.61 -12.89
N ALA A 218 22.28 -16.37 -12.78
CA ALA A 218 22.09 -15.65 -11.51
C ALA A 218 20.61 -15.35 -11.28
N PHE A 219 19.95 -16.22 -10.52
CA PHE A 219 18.54 -16.07 -10.17
C PHE A 219 18.38 -15.04 -9.05
N ALA A 220 17.77 -13.91 -9.39
CA ALA A 220 17.54 -12.77 -8.50
C ALA A 220 16.15 -12.16 -8.75
N ARG A 221 15.69 -11.26 -7.88
CA ARG A 221 14.42 -10.53 -8.05
C ARG A 221 14.40 -9.84 -9.41
N GLY A 222 13.23 -9.86 -10.06
CA GLY A 222 13.05 -9.29 -11.38
C GLY A 222 13.62 -10.15 -12.50
N ASN A 223 14.19 -11.33 -12.19
CA ASN A 223 14.65 -12.29 -13.18
C ASN A 223 13.78 -13.55 -13.22
N PHE A 224 13.74 -14.21 -14.38
CA PHE A 224 13.22 -15.57 -14.55
C PHE A 224 14.25 -16.45 -15.27
N ARG A 225 14.10 -17.77 -15.19
CA ARG A 225 14.95 -18.74 -15.89
C ARG A 225 14.09 -19.84 -16.50
N VAL A 226 14.63 -20.64 -17.41
CA VAL A 226 13.89 -21.76 -17.99
C VAL A 226 14.74 -23.01 -17.93
N ARG A 227 14.21 -24.10 -17.37
CA ARG A 227 14.86 -25.41 -17.27
C ARG A 227 13.91 -26.50 -17.72
N GLY A 228 14.00 -26.87 -19.00
CA GLY A 228 13.07 -27.82 -19.62
C GLY A 228 11.64 -27.31 -19.54
N ASP A 229 10.76 -28.09 -18.93
CA ASP A 229 9.34 -27.74 -18.76
C ASP A 229 9.09 -26.82 -17.55
N SER A 230 10.11 -26.55 -16.73
CA SER A 230 10.03 -25.61 -15.60
C SER A 230 10.42 -24.19 -16.01
N LEU A 231 9.53 -23.24 -15.71
CA LEU A 231 9.78 -21.80 -15.71
C LEU A 231 10.10 -21.34 -14.28
#